data_AF-A0A7C4C461-F1
#
_entry.id   AF-A0A7C4C461-F1
#
_cell.length_a   1.000
_cell.length_b   1.000
_cell.length_c   1.000
_cell.angle_alpha   90.00
_cell.angle_beta   90.00
_cell.angle_gamma   90.00
#
_symmetry.space_group_name_H-M   'P 1'
#
loop_
_entity.id
_entity.type
_entity.pdbx_description
1 polymer ?
#
loop_
_entity_poly.entity_id
_entity_poly.type
_entity_poly.pdbx_seq_one_letter_code
_entity_poly.pdbx_strand_id
1 'polypeptide(L)'
;MAELHFTKAPDSDEIFEVGTMVEVFCDHERNGNRVRDWLLGTVVQVDPKMVAVQFQQNVYLTDGWMVPDRVLWCPKDSHNIRLPRKRKRVKASG
;
A
#
# COMPACT_ATOMS: atom_id res chain seq x y z
N MET A 1 -15.51 34.70 -27.64
CA MET A 1 -15.82 33.64 -26.65
C MET A 1 -14.61 32.73 -26.62
N ALA A 2 -13.97 32.55 -25.47
CA ALA A 2 -12.79 31.70 -25.38
C ALA A 2 -13.24 30.23 -25.40
N GLU A 3 -12.95 29.53 -26.48
CA GLU A 3 -13.13 28.08 -26.58
C GLU A 3 -12.10 27.40 -25.67
N LEU A 4 -12.56 26.99 -24.49
CA LEU A 4 -11.80 26.15 -23.58
C LEU A 4 -11.72 24.75 -24.17
N HIS A 5 -10.63 24.50 -24.89
CA HIS A 5 -10.26 23.17 -25.34
C HIS A 5 -9.82 22.36 -24.12
N PHE A 6 -10.64 21.40 -23.70
CA PHE A 6 -10.25 20.42 -22.69
C PHE A 6 -9.25 19.46 -23.32
N THR A 7 -7.98 19.81 -23.28
CA THR A 7 -6.89 18.88 -23.55
C THR A 7 -7.05 17.72 -22.57
N LYS A 8 -7.16 16.51 -23.11
CA LYS A 8 -7.24 15.21 -22.42
C LYS A 8 -6.60 15.26 -21.04
N ALA A 9 -7.34 14.87 -20.00
CA ALA A 9 -6.82 14.79 -18.62
C ALA A 9 -5.46 14.09 -18.65
N PRO A 10 -4.44 14.62 -17.94
CA PRO A 10 -3.14 13.97 -17.87
C PRO A 10 -3.37 12.52 -17.48
N ASP A 11 -2.69 11.61 -18.17
CA ASP A 11 -2.66 10.20 -17.85
C ASP A 11 -2.08 10.12 -16.42
N SER A 12 -2.95 10.18 -15.42
CA SER A 12 -2.60 9.92 -14.04
C SER A 12 -2.33 8.43 -14.01
N ASP A 13 -1.09 8.05 -14.29
CA ASP A 13 -0.56 6.72 -14.04
C ASP A 13 -0.83 6.44 -12.56
N GLU A 14 -1.99 5.87 -12.26
CA GLU A 14 -2.40 5.60 -10.90
C GLU A 14 -1.51 4.47 -10.40
N ILE A 15 -0.47 4.86 -9.66
CA ILE A 15 0.59 3.98 -9.14
C ILE A 15 0.01 2.80 -8.33
N PHE A 16 -1.23 2.93 -7.84
CA PHE A 16 -1.92 1.94 -7.04
C PHE A 16 -3.22 1.50 -7.71
N GLU A 17 -3.28 0.23 -8.09
CA GLU A 17 -4.48 -0.43 -8.63
C GLU A 17 -4.93 -1.57 -7.71
N VAL A 18 -6.22 -1.89 -7.68
CA VAL A 18 -6.75 -3.05 -6.92
C VAL A 18 -6.08 -4.34 -7.41
N GLY A 19 -5.63 -5.16 -6.46
CA GLY A 19 -4.85 -6.37 -6.73
C GLY A 19 -3.34 -6.14 -6.76
N THR A 20 -2.87 -4.89 -6.78
CA THR A 20 -1.43 -4.57 -6.73
C THR A 20 -0.87 -4.89 -5.36
N MET A 21 0.31 -5.53 -5.32
CA MET A 21 1.05 -5.72 -4.08
C MET A 21 1.80 -4.45 -3.72
N VAL A 22 1.79 -4.06 -2.45
CA VAL A 22 2.45 -2.87 -1.91
C VAL A 22 3.11 -3.21 -0.57
N GLU A 23 4.15 -2.47 -0.20
CA GLU A 23 4.73 -2.53 1.15
C GLU A 23 4.30 -1.30 1.94
N VAL A 24 3.79 -1.50 3.15
CA VAL A 24 3.37 -0.43 4.06
C VAL A 24 4.22 -0.48 5.34
N PHE A 25 4.73 0.66 5.76
CA PHE A 25 5.47 0.81 7.01
C PHE A 25 4.49 0.96 8.19
N CYS A 26 4.23 -0.15 8.89
CA CYS A 26 3.22 -0.20 9.95
C CYS A 26 3.62 -1.13 11.11
N ASP A 27 2.94 -0.95 12.24
CA ASP A 27 2.99 -1.89 13.36
C ASP A 27 2.26 -3.18 13.00
N HIS A 28 2.96 -4.31 13.10
CA HIS A 28 2.41 -5.62 12.77
C HIS A 28 3.04 -6.73 13.60
N GLU A 29 2.42 -7.90 13.56
CA GLU A 29 2.92 -9.10 14.21
C GLU A 29 3.93 -9.82 13.31
N ARG A 30 5.13 -10.08 13.84
CA ARG A 30 6.15 -10.94 13.21
C ARG A 30 6.69 -11.90 14.27
N ASN A 31 6.55 -13.20 14.03
CA ASN A 31 6.98 -14.26 14.96
C ASN A 31 6.44 -14.07 16.39
N GLY A 32 5.15 -13.71 16.51
CA GLY A 32 4.49 -13.48 17.81
C GLY A 32 4.89 -12.19 18.54
N ASN A 33 5.76 -11.36 17.94
CA ASN A 33 6.15 -10.07 18.49
C ASN A 33 5.59 -8.92 17.66
N ARG A 34 5.16 -7.85 18.32
CA ARG A 34 4.80 -6.60 17.64
C ARG A 34 6.07 -5.87 17.20
N VAL A 35 6.18 -5.59 15.90
CA VAL A 35 7.30 -4.88 15.28
C VAL A 35 6.77 -3.76 14.39
N ARG A 36 7.58 -2.73 14.14
CA ARG A 36 7.26 -1.64 13.22
C ARG A 36 8.27 -1.62 12.07
N ASP A 37 7.86 -2.13 10.93
CA ASP A 37 8.68 -2.31 9.73
C ASP A 37 7.78 -2.35 8.48
N TRP A 38 8.38 -2.53 7.31
CA TRP A 38 7.65 -2.75 6.05
C TRP A 38 6.95 -4.11 6.03
N LEU A 39 5.64 -4.08 5.79
CA LEU A 39 4.80 -5.26 5.64
C LEU A 39 4.20 -5.29 4.23
N LEU A 40 4.28 -6.44 3.58
CA LEU A 40 3.67 -6.67 2.28
C LEU A 40 2.15 -6.85 2.44
N GLY A 41 1.37 -6.14 1.62
CA GLY A 41 -0.07 -6.26 1.54
C GLY A 41 -0.57 -6.12 0.10
N THR A 42 -1.87 -6.28 -0.07
CA THR A 42 -2.55 -6.18 -1.37
C THR A 42 -3.53 -5.04 -1.34
N VAL A 43 -3.50 -4.18 -2.35
CA VAL A 43 -4.49 -3.12 -2.53
C VAL A 43 -5.86 -3.75 -2.79
N VAL A 44 -6.84 -3.43 -1.95
CA VAL A 44 -8.22 -3.93 -2.08
C VAL A 44 -9.21 -2.85 -2.48
N GLN A 45 -8.88 -1.59 -2.21
CA GLN A 45 -9.69 -0.44 -2.61
C GLN A 45 -8.78 0.76 -2.89
N VAL A 46 -9.15 1.54 -3.90
CA VAL A 46 -8.47 2.78 -4.28
C VAL A 46 -9.50 3.89 -4.31
N ASP A 47 -9.25 4.93 -3.54
CA ASP A 47 -9.99 6.18 -3.52
C ASP A 47 -9.09 7.31 -4.05
N PRO A 48 -9.63 8.49 -4.43
CA PRO A 48 -8.81 9.57 -5.02
C PRO A 48 -7.59 9.99 -4.18
N LYS A 49 -7.68 9.91 -2.85
CA LYS A 49 -6.60 10.32 -1.92
C LYS A 49 -5.99 9.18 -1.11
N MET A 50 -6.71 8.07 -0.98
CA MET A 50 -6.39 7.01 -0.04
C MET A 50 -6.40 5.66 -0.75
N VAL A 51 -5.66 4.70 -0.21
CA VAL A 51 -5.63 3.33 -0.66
C VAL A 51 -5.80 2.40 0.53
N ALA A 52 -6.70 1.42 0.40
CA ALA A 52 -6.89 0.39 1.40
C ALA A 52 -6.04 -0.82 1.07
N VAL A 53 -5.21 -1.23 2.02
CA VAL A 53 -4.28 -2.34 1.87
C VAL A 53 -4.64 -3.45 2.86
N GLN A 54 -4.94 -4.63 2.34
CA GLN A 54 -5.20 -5.84 3.12
C GLN A 54 -3.89 -6.57 3.44
N PHE A 55 -3.75 -6.97 4.71
CA PHE A 55 -2.60 -7.75 5.19
C PHE A 55 -3.01 -9.17 5.62
N GLN A 56 -2.06 -10.09 5.51
CA GLN A 56 -2.21 -11.45 6.04
C GLN A 56 -1.85 -11.55 7.52
N GLN A 57 -0.98 -10.67 8.01
CA GLN A 57 -0.55 -10.60 9.41
C GLN A 57 -1.46 -9.65 10.20
N ASN A 58 -1.51 -9.81 11.52
CA ASN A 58 -2.16 -8.84 12.40
C ASN A 58 -1.42 -7.51 12.30
N VAL A 59 -2.17 -6.42 12.12
CA VAL A 59 -1.67 -5.05 12.07
C VAL A 59 -2.33 -4.22 13.17
N TYR A 60 -1.65 -3.17 13.59
CA TYR A 60 -2.04 -2.36 14.74
C TYR A 60 -2.06 -0.87 14.36
N LEU A 61 -3.01 -0.14 14.93
CA LEU A 61 -3.02 1.31 14.90
C LEU A 61 -1.92 1.88 15.80
N THR A 62 -1.61 3.16 15.64
CA THR A 62 -0.62 3.88 16.47
C THR A 62 -0.98 3.87 17.96
N ASP A 63 -2.27 3.84 18.30
CA ASP A 63 -2.75 3.72 19.67
C ASP A 63 -2.63 2.28 20.24
N GLY A 64 -2.20 1.32 19.42
CA GLY A 64 -1.93 -0.06 19.81
C GLY A 64 -3.10 -1.02 19.64
N TRP A 65 -4.26 -0.54 19.18
CA TRP A 65 -5.39 -1.39 18.81
C TRP A 65 -5.07 -2.25 17.60
N MET A 66 -5.35 -3.55 17.71
CA MET A 66 -5.32 -4.46 16.57
C MET A 66 -6.48 -4.15 15.62
N VAL A 67 -6.20 -4.15 14.32
CA VAL A 67 -7.23 -3.96 13.29
C VAL A 67 -7.84 -5.32 12.94
N PRO A 68 -9.14 -5.56 13.23
CA PRO A 68 -9.76 -6.89 13.09
C PRO A 68 -9.81 -7.39 11.65
N ASP A 69 -10.03 -6.48 10.71
CA ASP A 69 -10.09 -6.78 9.27
C ASP A 69 -8.69 -6.83 8.63
N ARG A 70 -7.64 -6.42 9.36
CA ARG A 70 -6.26 -6.31 8.86
C ARG A 70 -6.15 -5.44 7.60
N VAL A 71 -7.00 -4.42 7.47
CA VAL A 71 -6.93 -3.43 6.40
C VAL A 71 -6.46 -2.08 6.97
N LEU A 72 -5.41 -1.51 6.37
CA LEU A 72 -5.00 -0.15 6.67
C LEU A 72 -5.28 0.77 5.49
N TRP A 73 -5.81 1.93 5.82
CA TRP A 73 -6.01 3.04 4.89
C TRP A 73 -4.77 3.93 4.90
N CYS A 74 -4.12 4.06 3.75
CA CYS A 74 -2.90 4.84 3.59
C CYS A 74 -3.13 5.98 2.59
N PRO A 75 -2.66 7.20 2.86
CA PRO A 75 -2.64 8.26 1.85
C PRO A 75 -1.72 7.88 0.69
N LYS A 76 -2.13 8.15 -0.56
CA LYS A 76 -1.33 7.84 -1.75
C LYS A 76 0.04 8.53 -1.75
N ASP A 77 0.10 9.75 -1.21
CA ASP A 77 1.33 10.56 -1.11
C ASP A 77 2.17 10.27 0.16
N SER A 78 1.81 9.23 0.93
CA SER A 78 2.53 8.89 2.15
C SER A 78 3.86 8.21 1.85
N HIS A 79 4.93 8.62 2.54
CA HIS A 79 6.21 7.91 2.55
C HIS A 79 6.13 6.53 3.23
N ASN A 80 5.00 6.19 3.85
CA ASN A 80 4.78 4.91 4.52
C ASN A 80 4.16 3.85 3.61
N ILE A 81 3.93 4.15 2.32
CA ILE A 81 3.51 3.15 1.33
C ILE A 81 4.44 3.22 0.12
N ARG A 82 4.80 2.06 -0.42
CA ARG A 82 5.61 1.96 -1.64
C ARG A 82 5.26 0.72 -2.45
N LEU A 83 5.56 0.77 -3.74
CA LEU A 83 5.63 -0.44 -4.55
C LEU A 83 6.71 -1.39 -3.99
N PRO A 84 6.48 -2.71 -4.00
CA PRO A 84 7.40 -3.68 -3.46
C PRO A 84 8.72 -3.53 -4.21
N ARG A 85 9.79 -3.34 -3.45
CA ARG A 85 11.14 -3.37 -4.04
C ARG A 85 11.28 -4.75 -4.69
N LYS A 86 11.44 -4.80 -6.03
CA LYS A 86 11.71 -6.05 -6.76
C LYS A 86 12.80 -6.79 -5.98
N ARG A 87 12.43 -7.85 -5.25
CA ARG A 87 13.43 -8.74 -4.66
C ARG A 87 14.21 -9.26 -5.86
N LYS A 88 15.50 -8.92 -5.95
CA LYS A 88 16.40 -9.57 -6.92
C LYS A 88 16.20 -11.05 -6.67
N ARG A 89 15.51 -11.73 -7.60
CA ARG A 89 15.31 -13.16 -7.58
C ARG A 89 16.73 -13.74 -7.63
N VAL A 90 17.27 -14.13 -6.47
CA VAL A 90 18.52 -14.89 -6.42
C VAL A 90 18.18 -16.16 -7.19
N LYS A 91 18.68 -16.24 -8.43
CA LYS A 91 18.58 -17.46 -9.21
C LYS A 91 19.31 -18.52 -8.38
N ALA A 92 18.54 -19.43 -7.76
CA ALA A 92 19.09 -20.67 -7.27
C ALA A 92 19.72 -21.35 -8.50
N SER A 93 21.05 -21.30 -8.55
CA SER A 93 21.84 -22.01 -9.54
C SER A 93 21.89 -23.45 -9.05
N GLY A 94 21.19 -24.33 -9.76
CA GLY A 94 21.31 -25.78 -9.66
C GLY A 94 21.89 -26.29 -10.96
#